data_AF-A0A9P5VRN3-F1
#
_entry.id   AF-A0A9P5VRN3-F1
#
_cell.length_a   1.000
_cell.length_b   1.000
_cell.length_c   1.000
_cell.angle_alpha   90.00
_cell.angle_beta   90.00
_cell.angle_gamma   90.00
#
_symmetry.space_group_name_H-M   'P 1'
#
loop_
_entity.id
_entity.type
_entity.pdbx_description
1 polymer ?
#
loop_
_entity_poly.entity_id
_entity_poly.type
_entity_poly.pdbx_seq_one_letter_code
_entity_poly.pdbx_strand_id
1 'polypeptide(L)'
;MRILRHGLEVTEMAVSPLPANPTAVWTTRLTADDPYDQYIIVSFSNATLVLSIGETVEEVTDTGFLATTPTIAVQQLGQDALLQIYPQGIRHIRANKQVTEWRAPGGRQIVRAATNRQQVVIALTGGELVYFEVDDSGNLSESH
;
A
#
# COMPACT_ATOMS: atom_id res chain seq x y z
N MET A 1 -33.68 20.54 -12.60
CA MET A 1 -33.01 19.78 -13.68
C MET A 1 -32.49 18.48 -13.08
N ARG A 2 -32.95 17.32 -13.54
CA ARG A 2 -32.48 16.00 -13.07
C ARG A 2 -31.62 15.39 -14.17
N ILE A 3 -30.46 14.85 -13.82
CA ILE A 3 -29.57 14.17 -14.77
C ILE A 3 -29.91 12.67 -14.71
N LEU A 4 -30.31 12.09 -15.83
CA LEU A 4 -30.48 10.64 -15.97
C LEU A 4 -29.14 10.04 -16.42
N ARG A 5 -28.60 9.11 -15.65
CA ARG A 5 -27.40 8.35 -16.00
C ARG A 5 -27.77 6.88 -16.09
N HIS A 6 -27.41 6.24 -17.20
CA HIS A 6 -27.55 4.79 -17.34
C HIS A 6 -26.41 4.11 -16.57
N GLY A 7 -26.74 3.23 -15.62
CA GLY A 7 -25.76 2.52 -14.81
C GLY A 7 -26.38 1.82 -13.61
N LEU A 8 -25.51 1.27 -12.76
CA LEU A 8 -25.90 0.77 -11.45
C LEU A 8 -26.05 1.94 -10.47
N GLU A 9 -27.04 1.85 -9.60
CA GLU A 9 -27.21 2.81 -8.51
C GLU A 9 -26.00 2.75 -7.57
N VAL A 10 -25.47 3.93 -7.21
CA VAL A 10 -24.36 4.07 -6.27
C VAL A 10 -24.89 4.82 -5.07
N THR A 11 -24.91 4.15 -3.93
CA THR A 11 -25.21 4.78 -2.64
C THR A 11 -23.93 5.34 -2.05
N GLU A 12 -23.85 6.66 -1.93
CA GLU A 12 -22.74 7.32 -1.28
C GLU A 12 -22.80 7.09 0.22
N MET A 13 -21.80 6.40 0.77
CA MET A 13 -21.73 6.08 2.20
C MET A 13 -21.00 7.16 3.01
N ALA A 14 -20.02 7.82 2.40
CA ALA A 14 -19.21 8.86 3.02
C ALA A 14 -18.53 9.74 1.97
N VAL A 15 -18.24 11.00 2.32
CA VAL A 15 -17.44 11.93 1.53
C VAL A 15 -16.48 12.67 2.44
N SER A 16 -15.20 12.69 2.07
CA SER A 16 -14.17 13.48 2.73
C SER A 16 -13.31 14.20 1.69
N PRO A 17 -13.10 15.52 1.82
CA PRO A 17 -12.20 16.25 0.94
C PRO A 17 -10.74 15.87 1.22
N LEU A 18 -9.96 15.69 0.15
CA LEU A 18 -8.52 15.43 0.24
C LEU A 18 -7.72 16.72 0.05
N PRO A 19 -6.53 16.84 0.67
CA PRO A 19 -5.74 18.07 0.64
C PRO A 19 -5.14 18.38 -0.74
N ALA A 20 -5.01 17.37 -1.60
CA ALA A 20 -4.45 17.45 -2.94
C ALA A 20 -5.11 16.42 -3.86
N ASN A 21 -4.70 16.39 -5.14
CA ASN A 21 -5.19 15.41 -6.10
C ASN A 21 -4.55 14.03 -5.84
N PRO A 22 -5.32 13.02 -5.39
CA PRO A 22 -4.79 11.68 -5.22
C PRO A 22 -4.47 11.04 -6.56
N THR A 23 -3.49 10.14 -6.55
CA THR A 23 -3.04 9.36 -7.71
C THR A 23 -3.46 7.90 -7.63
N ALA A 24 -3.63 7.38 -6.40
CA ALA A 24 -4.08 6.02 -6.15
C ALA A 24 -4.64 5.88 -4.73
N VAL A 25 -5.45 4.84 -4.52
CA VAL A 25 -6.03 4.48 -3.22
C VAL A 25 -6.05 2.96 -3.04
N TRP A 26 -5.78 2.51 -1.82
CA TRP A 26 -5.89 1.10 -1.40
C TRP A 26 -6.59 1.01 -0.06
N THR A 27 -7.24 -0.13 0.19
CA THR A 27 -7.62 -0.54 1.53
C THR A 27 -6.84 -1.79 1.92
N THR A 28 -6.57 -1.95 3.21
CA THR A 28 -5.88 -3.15 3.70
C THR A 28 -6.32 -3.52 5.11
N ARG A 29 -6.39 -4.82 5.33
CA ARG A 29 -6.41 -5.46 6.65
C ARG A 29 -5.02 -5.41 7.28
N LEU A 30 -4.93 -5.51 8.61
CA LEU A 30 -3.65 -5.66 9.30
C LEU A 30 -3.19 -7.11 9.31
N THR A 31 -4.15 -8.03 9.46
CA THR A 31 -3.91 -9.46 9.43
C THR A 31 -4.70 -10.16 8.33
N ALA A 32 -4.25 -11.36 7.97
CA ALA A 32 -4.89 -12.25 7.02
C ALA A 32 -6.34 -12.59 7.38
N ASP A 33 -6.63 -12.64 8.67
CA ASP A 33 -7.88 -13.14 9.26
C ASP A 33 -8.80 -12.01 9.73
N ASP A 34 -8.39 -10.74 9.62
CA ASP A 34 -9.26 -9.63 9.97
C ASP A 34 -10.55 -9.69 9.12
N PRO A 35 -11.73 -9.49 9.72
CA PRO A 35 -12.99 -9.48 8.99
C PRO A 35 -13.19 -8.22 8.15
N TYR A 36 -12.49 -7.13 8.49
CA TYR A 36 -12.64 -5.82 7.88
C TYR A 36 -11.28 -5.17 7.62
N ASP A 37 -11.21 -4.32 6.59
CA ASP A 37 -10.07 -3.45 6.35
C ASP A 37 -9.92 -2.45 7.49
N GLN A 38 -8.67 -2.13 7.85
CA GLN A 38 -8.36 -1.21 8.96
C GLN A 38 -7.72 0.08 8.49
N TYR A 39 -7.11 0.09 7.29
CA TYR A 39 -6.50 1.29 6.72
C TYR A 39 -7.03 1.60 5.32
N ILE A 40 -7.13 2.90 5.04
CA ILE A 40 -7.22 3.49 3.70
C ILE A 40 -5.90 4.21 3.43
N ILE A 41 -5.20 3.84 2.37
CA ILE A 41 -3.92 4.43 1.98
C ILE A 41 -4.15 5.23 0.71
N VAL A 42 -3.85 6.52 0.75
CA VAL A 42 -4.01 7.44 -0.38
C VAL A 42 -2.65 7.95 -0.81
N SER A 43 -2.27 7.69 -2.05
CA SER A 43 -1.02 8.19 -2.62
C SER A 43 -1.24 9.50 -3.37
N PHE A 44 -0.40 10.49 -3.10
CA PHE A 44 -0.27 11.74 -3.85
C PHE A 44 1.04 11.72 -4.66
N SER A 45 1.27 12.73 -5.49
CA SER A 45 2.51 12.82 -6.29
C SER A 45 3.80 12.88 -5.46
N ASN A 46 3.73 13.35 -4.22
CA ASN A 46 4.88 13.58 -3.35
C ASN A 46 4.69 13.06 -1.91
N ALA A 47 3.60 12.38 -1.60
CA ALA A 47 3.27 11.97 -0.24
C ALA A 47 2.32 10.76 -0.23
N THR A 48 2.21 10.12 0.92
CA THR A 48 1.22 9.09 1.21
C THR A 48 0.49 9.47 2.50
N LEU A 49 -0.84 9.43 2.46
CA LEU A 49 -1.71 9.63 3.61
C LEU A 49 -2.27 8.26 4.03
N VAL A 50 -2.24 7.98 5.33
CA VAL A 50 -2.84 6.77 5.91
C VAL A 50 -3.97 7.18 6.82
N LEU A 51 -5.15 6.62 6.56
CA LEU A 51 -6.35 6.83 7.36
C LEU A 51 -6.73 5.52 8.04
N SER A 52 -7.09 5.56 9.32
CA SER A 52 -7.68 4.42 10.04
C SER A 52 -9.18 4.35 9.81
N ILE A 53 -9.70 3.12 9.78
CA ILE A 53 -11.12 2.81 9.70
C ILE A 53 -11.57 2.40 11.10
N GLY A 54 -12.41 3.22 11.74
CA GLY A 54 -13.04 2.93 13.03
C GLY A 54 -14.48 3.42 13.06
N GLU A 55 -14.92 3.97 14.19
CA GLU A 55 -16.19 4.71 14.25
C GLU A 55 -16.15 5.95 13.35
N THR A 56 -15.00 6.65 13.38
CA THR A 56 -14.63 7.76 12.51
C THR A 56 -13.43 7.36 11.65
N VAL A 57 -13.27 8.04 10.51
CA VAL A 57 -12.07 7.92 9.67
C VAL A 57 -11.10 9.01 10.08
N GLU A 58 -9.90 8.63 10.51
CA GLU A 58 -8.90 9.55 11.07
C GLU A 58 -7.53 9.34 10.46
N GLU A 59 -6.75 10.41 10.31
CA GLU A 59 -5.36 10.31 9.87
C GLU A 59 -4.48 9.71 10.96
N VAL A 60 -3.64 8.74 10.58
CA VAL A 60 -2.72 8.04 11.49
C VAL A 60 -1.29 8.04 10.94
N THR A 61 -0.31 8.29 11.82
CA THR A 61 1.10 8.50 11.43
C THR A 61 2.06 7.41 11.94
N ASP A 62 1.72 6.71 13.02
CA ASP A 62 2.56 5.66 13.62
C ASP A 62 2.23 4.25 13.07
N THR A 63 2.14 4.14 11.74
CA THR A 63 1.74 2.92 11.03
C THR A 63 2.90 2.17 10.39
N GLY A 64 4.09 2.77 10.34
CA GLY A 64 5.27 2.23 9.64
C GLY A 64 5.37 2.60 8.16
N PHE A 65 4.26 3.06 7.55
CA PHE A 65 4.26 3.58 6.18
C PHE A 65 5.12 4.84 6.08
N LEU A 66 5.83 4.98 4.97
CA LEU A 66 6.58 6.17 4.62
C LEU A 66 5.63 7.20 3.99
N ALA A 67 5.28 8.24 4.75
CA ALA A 67 4.35 9.28 4.32
C ALA A 67 4.96 10.31 3.35
N THR A 68 6.30 10.40 3.25
CA THR A 68 7.01 11.46 2.53
C THR A 68 7.31 11.13 1.06
N THR A 69 6.70 10.10 0.52
CA THR A 69 6.88 9.63 -0.86
C THR A 69 5.57 9.05 -1.38
N PRO A 70 5.30 9.10 -2.71
CA PRO A 70 4.19 8.35 -3.30
C PRO A 70 4.30 6.84 -3.01
N THR A 71 3.14 6.20 -2.90
CA THR A 71 3.04 4.73 -2.81
C THR A 71 2.61 4.16 -4.16
N ILE A 72 3.28 3.10 -4.59
CA ILE A 72 3.03 2.37 -5.85
C ILE A 72 2.09 1.20 -5.60
N ALA A 73 2.24 0.51 -4.48
CA ALA A 73 1.37 -0.62 -4.10
C ALA A 73 1.35 -0.81 -2.58
N VAL A 74 0.22 -1.33 -2.10
CA VAL A 74 0.00 -1.77 -0.71
C VAL A 74 -0.54 -3.18 -0.72
N GLN A 75 -0.08 -4.04 0.19
CA GLN A 75 -0.53 -5.42 0.30
C GLN A 75 -0.47 -5.91 1.76
N GLN A 76 -1.56 -6.50 2.25
CA GLN A 76 -1.49 -7.38 3.43
C GLN A 76 -0.76 -8.66 3.01
N LEU A 77 0.38 -8.92 3.64
CA LEU A 77 1.33 -9.95 3.27
C LEU A 77 1.50 -10.95 4.42
N GLY A 78 1.50 -12.25 4.11
CA GLY A 78 1.62 -13.28 5.14
C GLY A 78 0.44 -13.26 6.13
N GLN A 79 0.74 -13.45 7.41
CA GLN A 79 -0.27 -13.48 8.47
C GLN A 79 -0.60 -12.10 9.04
N ASP A 80 0.42 -11.28 9.28
CA ASP A 80 0.29 -10.07 10.10
C ASP A 80 1.27 -8.95 9.69
N ALA A 81 1.64 -8.93 8.40
CA ALA A 81 2.50 -7.90 7.85
C ALA A 81 1.82 -7.10 6.74
N LEU A 82 2.30 -5.87 6.58
CA LEU A 82 1.94 -4.95 5.51
C LEU A 82 3.15 -4.67 4.64
N LEU A 83 2.90 -4.54 3.36
CA LEU A 83 3.87 -4.13 2.37
C LEU A 83 3.52 -2.73 1.86
N GLN A 84 4.50 -1.85 1.80
CA GLN A 84 4.44 -0.61 1.05
C GLN A 84 5.54 -0.61 0.00
N ILE A 85 5.17 -0.48 -1.27
CA ILE A 85 6.13 -0.29 -2.35
C ILE A 85 6.12 1.19 -2.73
N TYR A 86 7.29 1.80 -2.75
CA TYR A 86 7.47 3.22 -3.10
C TYR A 86 8.64 3.36 -4.09
N PRO A 87 8.83 4.49 -4.78
CA PRO A 87 9.76 4.54 -5.89
C PRO A 87 11.20 4.18 -5.52
N GLN A 88 11.66 4.43 -4.30
CA GLN A 88 13.04 4.14 -3.89
C GLN A 88 13.19 2.81 -3.12
N GLY A 89 12.12 2.03 -2.94
CA GLY A 89 12.23 0.78 -2.20
C GLY A 89 10.92 0.11 -1.80
N ILE A 90 11.06 -0.88 -0.92
CA ILE A 90 9.97 -1.65 -0.35
C ILE A 90 10.10 -1.57 1.18
N ARG A 91 8.99 -1.28 1.87
CA ARG A 91 8.87 -1.44 3.31
C ARG A 91 8.01 -2.65 3.62
N HIS A 92 8.55 -3.54 4.44
CA HIS A 92 7.84 -4.65 5.04
C HIS A 92 7.65 -4.36 6.53
N ILE A 93 6.39 -4.16 6.92
CA ILE A 93 5.97 -3.63 8.23
C ILE A 93 5.25 -4.75 8.97
N ARG A 94 5.83 -5.24 10.07
CA ARG A 94 5.22 -6.29 10.90
C ARG A 94 4.26 -5.72 11.94
N ALA A 95 3.36 -6.55 12.47
CA ALA A 95 2.43 -6.17 13.53
C ALA A 95 3.11 -5.58 14.79
N ASN A 96 4.35 -6.00 15.09
CA ASN A 96 5.15 -5.44 16.18
C ASN A 96 5.81 -4.09 15.85
N LYS A 97 5.40 -3.43 14.75
CA LYS A 97 5.93 -2.17 14.21
C LYS A 97 7.39 -2.22 13.75
N GLN A 98 8.00 -3.40 13.67
CA GLN A 98 9.30 -3.53 13.03
C GLN A 98 9.17 -3.31 11.53
N VAL A 99 10.00 -2.42 11.01
CA VAL A 99 10.06 -2.10 9.57
C VAL A 99 11.38 -2.60 9.02
N THR A 100 11.30 -3.49 8.05
CA THR A 100 12.44 -3.86 7.20
C THR A 100 12.32 -3.12 5.88
N GLU A 101 13.42 -2.53 5.41
CA GLU A 101 13.43 -1.74 4.20
C GLU A 101 14.43 -2.30 3.19
N TRP A 102 13.93 -2.63 2.00
CA TRP A 102 14.77 -2.91 0.85
C TRP A 102 14.86 -1.63 0.00
N ARG A 103 16.07 -1.22 -0.36
CA ARG A 103 16.33 -0.01 -1.15
C ARG A 103 16.69 -0.41 -2.57
N ALA A 104 16.10 0.27 -3.55
CA ALA A 104 16.41 0.03 -4.95
C ALA A 104 17.90 0.33 -5.23
N PRO A 105 18.66 -0.61 -5.82
CA PRO A 105 20.10 -0.48 -5.99
C PRO A 105 20.45 0.50 -7.11
N GLY A 106 21.61 1.16 -6.97
CA GLY A 106 22.17 2.02 -8.02
C GLY A 106 21.38 3.28 -8.34
N GLY A 107 20.59 3.79 -7.38
CA GLY A 107 19.76 4.99 -7.57
C GLY A 107 18.57 4.79 -8.52
N ARG A 108 18.30 3.54 -8.91
CA ARG A 108 17.14 3.17 -9.73
C ARG A 108 15.85 3.35 -8.95
N GLN A 109 14.74 3.44 -9.69
CA GLN A 109 13.43 3.55 -9.08
C GLN A 109 12.52 2.41 -9.49
N ILE A 110 11.66 1.98 -8.57
CA ILE A 110 10.54 1.10 -8.85
C ILE A 110 9.51 1.88 -9.67
N VAL A 111 9.15 1.37 -10.84
CA VAL A 111 8.16 2.00 -11.74
C VAL A 111 6.83 1.26 -11.76
N ARG A 112 6.83 -0.05 -11.50
CA ARG A 112 5.63 -0.89 -11.42
C ARG A 112 5.85 -1.97 -10.37
N ALA A 113 4.75 -2.46 -9.81
CA ALA A 113 4.76 -3.61 -8.94
C ALA A 113 3.50 -4.45 -9.14
N ALA A 114 3.62 -5.74 -8.86
CA ALA A 114 2.52 -6.69 -8.74
C ALA A 114 2.71 -7.48 -7.45
N THR A 115 1.66 -7.60 -6.66
CA THR A 115 1.70 -8.24 -5.34
C THR A 115 0.58 -9.26 -5.22
N ASN A 116 0.84 -10.31 -4.45
CA ASN A 116 -0.19 -11.17 -3.90
C ASN A 116 0.10 -11.41 -2.41
N ARG A 117 -0.54 -12.41 -1.78
CA ARG A 117 -0.43 -12.65 -0.34
C ARG A 117 0.96 -13.13 0.13
N GLN A 118 1.80 -13.64 -0.77
CA GLN A 118 3.11 -14.22 -0.44
C GLN A 118 4.23 -13.76 -1.37
N GLN A 119 3.91 -13.16 -2.51
CA GLN A 119 4.84 -12.89 -3.60
C GLN A 119 4.75 -11.44 -4.03
N VAL A 120 5.90 -10.88 -4.38
CA VAL A 120 6.04 -9.49 -4.81
C VAL A 120 6.97 -9.46 -6.01
N VAL A 121 6.52 -8.85 -7.09
CA VAL A 121 7.35 -8.56 -8.28
C VAL A 121 7.40 -7.05 -8.44
N ILE A 122 8.59 -6.49 -8.61
CA ILE A 122 8.79 -5.08 -8.94
C ILE A 122 9.51 -4.94 -10.28
N ALA A 123 9.22 -3.87 -11.00
CA ALA A 123 9.97 -3.45 -12.16
C ALA A 123 10.75 -2.17 -11.85
N LEU A 124 12.05 -2.18 -12.10
CA LEU A 124 12.94 -1.03 -11.94
C LEU A 124 13.03 -0.20 -13.23
N THR A 125 13.44 1.06 -13.10
CA THR A 125 13.93 1.86 -14.22
C THR A 125 15.04 1.09 -14.96
N GLY A 126 14.88 0.91 -16.27
CA GLY A 126 15.76 0.06 -17.09
C GLY A 126 15.16 -1.31 -17.44
N GLY A 127 13.99 -1.65 -16.89
CA GLY A 127 13.24 -2.86 -17.26
C GLY A 127 13.64 -4.13 -16.51
N GLU A 128 14.52 -4.02 -15.51
CA GLU A 128 14.87 -5.15 -14.64
C GLU A 128 13.70 -5.49 -13.72
N LEU A 129 13.38 -6.78 -13.61
CA LEU A 129 12.41 -7.31 -12.68
C LEU A 129 13.14 -7.90 -11.48
N VAL A 130 12.63 -7.61 -10.28
CA VAL A 130 13.11 -8.21 -9.02
C VAL A 130 11.94 -8.91 -8.36
N TYR A 131 12.17 -10.14 -7.91
CA TYR A 131 11.17 -11.00 -7.30
C TYR A 131 11.47 -11.20 -5.81
N PHE A 132 10.44 -11.12 -4.98
CA PHE A 132 10.50 -11.39 -3.56
C PHE A 132 9.40 -12.35 -3.16
N GLU A 133 9.70 -13.15 -2.14
CA GLU A 133 8.77 -14.09 -1.57
C GLU A 133 8.85 -14.05 -0.04
N VAL A 134 7.72 -14.33 0.60
CA VAL A 134 7.64 -14.47 2.05
C VAL A 134 7.87 -15.91 2.44
N ASP A 135 8.86 -16.14 3.29
CA ASP A 135 9.14 -17.45 3.86
C ASP A 135 8.11 -17.83 4.96
N ASP A 136 8.17 -19.09 5.41
CA ASP A 136 7.28 -19.61 6.47
C ASP A 136 7.42 -18.85 7.80
N SER A 137 8.53 -18.12 8.00
CA SER A 137 8.78 -17.27 9.18
C SER A 137 8.28 -15.83 8.98
N GLY A 138 7.62 -15.55 7.85
CA GLY A 138 7.11 -14.23 7.52
C GLY A 138 8.20 -13.23 7.13
N ASN A 139 9.42 -13.64 6.78
CA ASN A 139 10.45 -12.74 6.25
C ASN A 139 10.29 -12.60 4.73
N LEU A 140 10.35 -11.36 4.25
CA LEU A 140 10.42 -11.08 2.82
C LEU A 140 11.88 -11.15 2.36
N SER A 141 12.18 -12.02 1.42
CA SER A 141 13.52 -12.17 0.84
C SER A 141 13.49 -12.02 -0.68
N GLU A 142 14.55 -11.44 -1.22
CA GLU A 142 14.80 -11.42 -2.66
C GLU A 142 15.17 -12.84 -3.11
N SER A 143 14.52 -13.33 -4.16
CA SER A 143 14.79 -14.65 -4.71
C SER A 143 15.59 -14.52 -6.01
N HIS A 144 16.68 -15.30 -6.10
CA HIS A 144 17.55 -15.40 -7.27
C HIS A 144 17.23 -16.62 -8.12
#